data_AF-A0A919SS24-F1
#
_entry.id   AF-A0A919SS24-F1
#
_cell.length_a   1.000
_cell.length_b   1.000
_cell.length_c   1.000
_cell.angle_alpha   90.00
_cell.angle_beta   90.00
_cell.angle_gamma   90.00
#
_symmetry.space_group_name_H-M   'P 1'
#
loop_
_entity.id
_entity.type
_entity.pdbx_description
1 polymer ?
#
loop_
_entity_poly.entity_id
_entity_poly.type
_entity_poly.pdbx_seq_one_letter_code
_entity_poly.pdbx_strand_id
1 'polypeptide(L)'
;MILSLSSLVVSILALAVSGGVAVRQLVRMRHSNMLPVALDLFREFRTGQFRDNMRYIVEDLWTEHPPGDDTGILDLPDNDRARVIPVVSYFNNVGVLVANGVVDETVVRGFMGQSVLRAWDRAAPYLRAERLHRADPSYNAFFEHLAARCIALPPTTDLDRVPDDWTFDVTPYVRPSRRPSDRPAAQ
;
A
#
# COMPACT_ATOMS: atom_id res chain seq x y z
N MET A 1 -58.85 15.07 -12.57
CA MET A 1 -57.69 15.78 -12.00
C MET A 1 -57.03 15.05 -10.82
N ILE A 2 -57.78 14.50 -9.87
CA ILE A 2 -57.20 13.79 -8.70
C ILE A 2 -56.41 12.54 -9.14
N LEU A 3 -56.98 11.71 -10.01
CA LEU A 3 -56.34 10.48 -10.53
C LEU A 3 -54.98 10.73 -11.21
N SER A 4 -54.87 11.81 -11.98
CA SER A 4 -53.65 12.22 -12.69
C SER A 4 -52.57 12.76 -11.75
N LEU A 5 -52.96 13.33 -10.59
CA LEU A 5 -52.01 13.76 -9.57
C LEU A 5 -51.46 12.56 -8.80
N SER A 6 -52.31 11.56 -8.53
CA SER A 6 -51.92 10.30 -7.91
C SER A 6 -50.91 9.53 -8.75
N SER A 7 -51.15 9.41 -10.07
CA SER A 7 -50.24 8.69 -10.96
C SER A 7 -48.87 9.36 -11.06
N LEU A 8 -48.83 10.70 -11.10
CA LEU A 8 -47.58 11.46 -11.12
C LEU A 8 -46.72 11.22 -9.86
N VAL A 9 -47.33 11.26 -8.68
CA VAL A 9 -46.63 11.01 -7.41
C VAL A 9 -46.07 9.58 -7.35
N VAL A 10 -46.86 8.60 -7.80
CA VAL A 10 -46.44 7.19 -7.87
C VAL A 10 -45.26 7.03 -8.83
N SER A 11 -45.28 7.67 -10.00
CA SER A 11 -44.18 7.61 -10.97
C SER A 11 -42.88 8.22 -10.42
N ILE A 12 -42.95 9.36 -9.71
CA ILE A 12 -41.77 9.99 -9.11
C ILE A 12 -41.18 9.12 -8.00
N LEU A 13 -42.03 8.55 -7.14
CA LEU A 13 -41.58 7.62 -6.10
C LEU A 13 -40.95 6.35 -6.69
N ALA A 14 -41.58 5.77 -7.72
CA ALA A 14 -41.03 4.62 -8.42
C ALA A 14 -39.65 4.93 -9.02
N LEU A 15 -39.48 6.12 -9.61
CA LEU A 15 -38.21 6.55 -10.19
C LEU A 15 -37.14 6.76 -9.11
N ALA A 16 -37.48 7.39 -7.99
CA ALA A 16 -36.56 7.60 -6.87
C ALA A 16 -36.10 6.28 -6.23
N VAL A 17 -37.04 5.34 -6.03
CA VAL A 17 -36.72 4.00 -5.51
C VAL A 17 -35.86 3.21 -6.51
N SER A 18 -36.22 3.23 -7.79
CA SER A 18 -35.46 2.54 -8.86
C SER A 18 -34.05 3.10 -8.99
N GLY A 19 -33.90 4.44 -9.00
CA GLY A 19 -32.61 5.11 -9.02
C GLY A 19 -31.77 4.79 -7.78
N GLY A 20 -32.38 4.82 -6.59
CA GLY A 20 -31.69 4.47 -5.34
C GLY A 20 -31.23 3.01 -5.29
N VAL A 21 -32.05 2.08 -5.81
CA VAL A 21 -31.67 0.65 -5.93
C VAL A 21 -30.56 0.47 -6.94
N ALA A 22 -30.61 1.13 -8.10
CA ALA A 22 -29.56 1.06 -9.11
C ALA A 22 -28.21 1.58 -8.59
N VAL A 23 -28.20 2.69 -7.86
CA VAL A 23 -26.98 3.21 -7.21
C VAL A 23 -26.45 2.20 -6.17
N ARG A 24 -27.33 1.63 -5.34
CA ARG A 24 -26.93 0.58 -4.38
C ARG A 24 -26.41 -0.67 -5.07
N GLN A 25 -27.00 -1.07 -6.19
CA GLN A 25 -26.56 -2.21 -7.00
C GLN A 25 -25.18 -1.94 -7.62
N LEU A 26 -24.93 -0.74 -8.13
CA LEU A 26 -23.61 -0.33 -8.64
C LEU A 26 -22.54 -0.36 -7.55
N VAL A 27 -22.86 0.12 -6.35
CA VAL A 27 -21.95 0.07 -5.19
C VAL A 27 -21.68 -1.38 -4.75
N ARG A 28 -22.71 -2.24 -4.73
CA ARG A 28 -22.56 -3.67 -4.38
C ARG A 28 -21.79 -4.47 -5.44
N MET A 29 -22.01 -4.18 -6.72
CA MET A 29 -21.26 -4.79 -7.83
C MET A 29 -19.78 -4.40 -7.79
N ARG A 30 -19.45 -3.15 -7.43
CA ARG A 30 -18.05 -2.75 -7.19
C ARG A 30 -17.41 -3.62 -6.12
N HIS A 31 -18.09 -3.86 -5.00
CA HIS A 31 -17.56 -4.70 -3.91
C HIS A 31 -17.35 -6.17 -4.32
N SER A 32 -18.21 -6.72 -5.18
CA SER A 32 -18.11 -8.13 -5.61
C SER A 32 -16.91 -8.41 -6.53
N ASN A 33 -16.37 -7.40 -7.23
CA ASN A 33 -15.21 -7.55 -8.11
C ASN A 33 -13.87 -7.24 -7.42
N MET A 34 -13.87 -6.72 -6.20
CA MET A 34 -12.65 -6.30 -5.49
C MET A 34 -11.97 -7.43 -4.74
N LEU A 35 -12.74 -8.40 -4.23
CA LEU A 35 -12.22 -9.51 -3.45
C LEU A 35 -11.20 -10.38 -4.22
N PRO A 36 -11.44 -10.77 -5.49
CA PRO A 36 -10.47 -11.54 -6.26
C PRO A 36 -9.14 -10.78 -6.47
N VAL A 37 -9.22 -9.48 -6.77
CA VAL A 37 -8.04 -8.63 -7.00
C VAL A 37 -7.19 -8.54 -5.73
N ALA A 38 -7.81 -8.31 -4.57
CA ALA A 38 -7.09 -8.27 -3.30
C ALA A 38 -6.45 -9.63 -2.96
N LEU A 39 -7.16 -10.74 -3.22
CA LEU A 39 -6.64 -12.08 -2.98
C LEU A 39 -5.44 -12.42 -3.88
N ASP A 40 -5.46 -12.00 -5.14
CA ASP A 40 -4.35 -12.23 -6.06
C ASP A 40 -3.11 -11.42 -5.66
N LEU A 41 -3.28 -10.19 -5.22
CA LEU A 41 -2.18 -9.41 -4.61
C LEU A 41 -1.59 -10.15 -3.41
N PHE A 42 -2.44 -10.67 -2.51
CA PHE A 42 -1.97 -11.39 -1.32
C PHE A 42 -1.29 -12.71 -1.65
N ARG A 43 -1.73 -13.41 -2.69
CA ARG A 43 -1.09 -14.64 -3.16
C ARG A 43 0.33 -14.34 -3.64
N GLU A 44 0.49 -13.33 -4.48
CA GLU A 44 1.80 -12.94 -5.01
C GLU A 44 2.78 -12.54 -3.89
N PHE A 45 2.32 -11.72 -2.96
CA PHE A 45 3.10 -11.29 -1.79
C PHE A 45 3.60 -12.45 -0.92
N ARG A 46 2.86 -13.57 -0.91
CA ARG A 46 3.17 -14.75 -0.11
C ARG A 46 4.07 -15.76 -0.81
N THR A 47 4.40 -15.55 -2.09
CA THR A 47 5.30 -16.44 -2.82
C THR A 47 6.70 -16.44 -2.20
N GLY A 48 7.39 -17.59 -2.26
CA GLY A 48 8.76 -17.70 -1.76
C GLY A 48 9.70 -16.72 -2.45
N GLN A 49 9.60 -16.62 -3.77
CA GLN A 49 10.40 -15.71 -4.58
C GLN A 49 10.21 -14.25 -4.17
N PHE A 50 8.97 -13.80 -3.94
CA PHE A 50 8.71 -12.43 -3.51
C PHE A 50 9.34 -12.15 -2.14
N ARG A 51 9.23 -13.10 -1.20
CA ARG A 51 9.83 -12.98 0.13
C ARG A 51 11.36 -12.93 0.07
N ASP A 52 11.97 -13.70 -0.80
CA ASP A 52 13.43 -13.72 -0.99
C ASP A 52 13.94 -12.43 -1.62
N ASN A 53 13.20 -11.90 -2.60
CA ASN A 53 13.48 -10.59 -3.21
C ASN A 53 13.27 -9.45 -2.21
N MET A 54 12.24 -9.54 -1.37
CA MET A 54 11.99 -8.55 -0.33
C MET A 54 13.09 -8.58 0.74
N ARG A 55 13.52 -9.77 1.16
CA ARG A 55 14.65 -9.93 2.09
C ARG A 55 15.91 -9.24 1.55
N TYR A 56 16.25 -9.51 0.28
CA TYR A 56 17.37 -8.88 -0.40
C TYR A 56 17.33 -7.36 -0.34
N ILE A 57 16.19 -6.75 -0.71
CA ILE A 57 16.04 -5.30 -0.69
C ILE A 57 16.26 -4.72 0.72
N VAL A 58 15.77 -5.40 1.75
CA VAL A 58 15.78 -4.90 3.13
C VAL A 58 17.15 -5.09 3.81
N GLU A 59 17.81 -6.21 3.55
CA GLU A 59 18.98 -6.68 4.28
C GLU A 59 20.29 -6.46 3.49
N ASP A 60 20.28 -6.71 2.19
CA ASP A 60 21.50 -6.88 1.40
C ASP A 60 21.76 -5.72 0.42
N LEU A 61 20.70 -5.13 -0.16
CA LEU A 61 20.82 -4.17 -1.28
C LEU A 61 21.79 -3.02 -1.00
N TRP A 62 21.69 -2.37 0.16
CA TRP A 62 22.58 -1.25 0.49
C TRP A 62 23.97 -1.70 0.95
N THR A 63 24.10 -2.95 1.38
CA THR A 63 25.40 -3.54 1.75
C THR A 63 26.21 -3.84 0.50
N GLU A 64 25.56 -4.41 -0.51
CA GLU A 64 26.18 -4.78 -1.79
C GLU A 64 26.32 -3.57 -2.73
N HIS A 65 25.30 -2.71 -2.77
CA HIS A 65 25.22 -1.56 -3.67
C HIS A 65 24.81 -0.31 -2.91
N PRO A 66 25.68 0.34 -2.12
CA PRO A 66 25.30 1.53 -1.35
C PRO A 66 24.62 2.60 -2.22
N PRO A 67 23.57 3.26 -1.73
CA PRO A 67 22.85 4.25 -2.53
C PRO A 67 23.77 5.43 -2.88
N GLY A 68 24.02 5.62 -4.17
CA GLY A 68 24.68 6.81 -4.71
C GLY A 68 23.65 7.82 -5.23
N ASP A 69 24.06 9.10 -5.33
CA ASP A 69 23.20 10.18 -5.83
C ASP A 69 22.75 9.99 -7.30
N ASP A 70 23.52 9.20 -8.07
CA ASP A 70 23.33 9.00 -9.51
C ASP A 70 23.15 7.52 -9.90
N THR A 71 22.88 6.63 -8.95
CA THR A 71 22.69 5.19 -9.24
C THR A 71 21.22 4.83 -9.26
N GLY A 72 20.66 4.61 -10.45
CA GLY A 72 19.30 4.17 -10.68
C GLY A 72 19.09 2.68 -10.40
N ILE A 73 17.84 2.21 -10.48
CA ILE A 73 17.54 0.78 -10.38
C ILE A 73 18.06 0.03 -11.62
N LEU A 74 18.04 0.67 -12.78
CA LEU A 74 18.51 0.03 -14.00
C LEU A 74 20.04 -0.13 -14.04
N ASP A 75 20.76 0.68 -13.26
CA ASP A 75 22.23 0.61 -13.17
C ASP A 75 22.73 -0.54 -12.29
N LEU A 76 21.82 -1.18 -11.53
CA LEU A 76 22.17 -2.36 -10.75
C LEU A 76 22.55 -3.54 -11.67
N PRO A 77 23.47 -4.42 -11.24
CA PRO A 77 23.78 -5.64 -11.97
C PRO A 77 22.53 -6.48 -12.23
N ASP A 78 22.51 -7.21 -13.35
CA ASP A 78 21.34 -7.92 -13.85
C ASP A 78 20.66 -8.83 -12.79
N ASN A 79 21.45 -9.54 -12.00
CA ASN A 79 20.96 -10.44 -10.95
C ASN A 79 20.24 -9.67 -9.83
N ASP A 80 20.77 -8.51 -9.44
CA ASP A 80 20.23 -7.71 -8.35
C ASP A 80 19.02 -6.92 -8.82
N ARG A 81 19.11 -6.37 -10.03
CA ARG A 81 18.00 -5.72 -10.72
C ARG A 81 16.79 -6.66 -10.88
N ALA A 82 17.03 -7.92 -11.24
CA ALA A 82 15.99 -8.95 -11.35
C ALA A 82 15.31 -9.28 -10.01
N ARG A 83 15.93 -8.96 -8.87
CA ARG A 83 15.33 -9.09 -7.53
C ARG A 83 14.59 -7.83 -7.11
N VAL A 84 15.12 -6.65 -7.43
CA VAL A 84 14.55 -5.36 -7.03
C VAL A 84 13.31 -4.98 -7.83
N ILE A 85 13.37 -5.09 -9.17
CA ILE A 85 12.30 -4.65 -10.08
C ILE A 85 10.94 -5.28 -9.74
N PRO A 86 10.83 -6.61 -9.53
CA PRO A 86 9.53 -7.23 -9.25
C PRO A 86 8.85 -6.66 -8.01
N VAL A 87 9.60 -6.40 -6.93
CA VAL A 87 9.06 -5.89 -5.67
C VAL A 87 8.60 -4.44 -5.82
N VAL A 88 9.44 -3.61 -6.44
CA VAL A 88 9.12 -2.20 -6.71
C VAL A 88 7.89 -2.09 -7.60
N SER A 89 7.85 -2.87 -8.69
CA SER A 89 6.72 -2.90 -9.63
C SER A 89 5.45 -3.41 -8.95
N TYR A 90 5.56 -4.43 -8.10
CA TYR A 90 4.45 -4.95 -7.32
C TYR A 90 3.83 -3.86 -6.42
N PHE A 91 4.65 -3.18 -5.60
CA PHE A 91 4.11 -2.14 -4.73
C PHE A 91 3.62 -0.91 -5.50
N ASN A 92 4.21 -0.59 -6.64
CA ASN A 92 3.67 0.44 -7.53
C ASN A 92 2.27 0.06 -8.04
N ASN A 93 2.07 -1.19 -8.47
CA ASN A 93 0.76 -1.68 -8.90
C ASN A 93 -0.27 -1.69 -7.76
N VAL A 94 0.13 -2.11 -6.56
CA VAL A 94 -0.73 -1.99 -5.36
C VAL A 94 -1.08 -0.52 -5.11
N GLY A 95 -0.12 0.39 -5.25
CA GLY A 95 -0.33 1.82 -5.12
C GLY A 95 -1.34 2.39 -6.12
N VAL A 96 -1.31 1.93 -7.38
CA VAL A 96 -2.31 2.29 -8.40
C VAL A 96 -3.70 1.86 -7.95
N LEU A 97 -3.84 0.63 -7.46
CA LEU A 97 -5.13 0.08 -7.04
C LEU A 97 -5.69 0.80 -5.81
N VAL A 98 -4.84 1.16 -4.86
CA VAL A 98 -5.21 1.96 -3.68
C VAL A 98 -5.59 3.38 -4.09
N ALA A 99 -4.79 4.04 -4.93
CA ALA A 99 -5.05 5.41 -5.38
C ALA A 99 -6.37 5.54 -6.15
N ASN A 100 -6.79 4.50 -6.87
CA ASN A 100 -8.05 4.44 -7.61
C ASN A 100 -9.22 3.88 -6.79
N GLY A 101 -9.02 3.56 -5.50
CA GLY A 101 -10.05 2.99 -4.63
C GLY A 101 -10.55 1.61 -5.07
N VAL A 102 -9.73 0.86 -5.81
CA VAL A 102 -10.02 -0.53 -6.23
C VAL A 102 -9.74 -1.50 -5.09
N VAL A 103 -8.75 -1.20 -4.24
CA VAL A 103 -8.47 -1.94 -3.02
C VAL A 103 -8.55 -0.99 -1.84
N ASP A 104 -9.20 -1.44 -0.78
CA ASP A 104 -9.28 -0.69 0.47
C ASP A 104 -7.89 -0.55 1.10
N GLU A 105 -7.47 0.70 1.28
CA GLU A 105 -6.19 1.05 1.88
C GLU A 105 -6.00 0.48 3.29
N THR A 106 -7.07 0.37 4.08
CA THR A 106 -7.01 -0.17 5.44
C THR A 106 -6.58 -1.65 5.42
N VAL A 107 -7.06 -2.41 4.45
CA VAL A 107 -6.71 -3.83 4.28
C VAL A 107 -5.27 -3.97 3.81
N VAL A 108 -4.84 -3.18 2.82
CA VAL A 108 -3.45 -3.20 2.32
C VAL A 108 -2.49 -2.83 3.44
N ARG A 109 -2.80 -1.77 4.20
CA ARG A 109 -1.98 -1.33 5.31
C ARG A 109 -1.85 -2.39 6.40
N GLY A 110 -2.97 -2.99 6.82
CA GLY A 110 -2.97 -4.04 7.84
C GLY A 110 -2.19 -5.28 7.41
N PHE A 111 -2.24 -5.64 6.14
CA PHE A 111 -1.61 -6.86 5.64
C PHE A 111 -0.12 -6.69 5.27
N MET A 112 0.24 -5.61 4.56
CA MET A 112 1.58 -5.42 3.98
C MET A 112 2.22 -4.06 4.29
N GLY A 113 1.60 -3.20 5.10
CA GLY A 113 2.07 -1.83 5.33
C GLY A 113 3.51 -1.74 5.83
N GLN A 114 3.91 -2.60 6.77
CA GLN A 114 5.31 -2.63 7.24
C GLN A 114 6.29 -3.06 6.13
N SER A 115 5.90 -3.99 5.27
CA SER A 115 6.73 -4.43 4.15
C SER A 115 6.86 -3.34 3.08
N VAL A 116 5.78 -2.61 2.80
CA VAL A 116 5.80 -1.41 1.92
C VAL A 116 6.83 -0.40 2.45
N LEU A 117 6.77 -0.07 3.74
CA LEU A 117 7.66 0.93 4.33
C LEU A 117 9.13 0.49 4.31
N ARG A 118 9.41 -0.76 4.70
CA ARG A 118 10.78 -1.31 4.67
C ARG A 118 11.34 -1.37 3.25
N ALA A 119 10.52 -1.75 2.27
CA ALA A 119 10.89 -1.76 0.87
C ALA A 119 11.19 -0.34 0.36
N TRP A 120 10.30 0.61 0.66
CA TRP A 120 10.42 1.99 0.24
C TRP A 120 11.67 2.65 0.80
N ASP A 121 11.94 2.47 2.09
CA ASP A 121 13.12 3.02 2.76
C ASP A 121 14.42 2.68 2.01
N ARG A 122 14.52 1.44 1.50
CA ARG A 122 15.71 0.97 0.76
C ARG A 122 15.68 1.30 -0.73
N ALA A 123 14.52 1.20 -1.38
CA ALA A 123 14.40 1.40 -2.83
C ALA A 123 14.32 2.87 -3.25
N ALA A 124 13.87 3.76 -2.35
CA ALA A 124 13.60 5.17 -2.70
C ALA A 124 14.80 5.94 -3.28
N PRO A 125 16.05 5.79 -2.79
CA PRO A 125 17.19 6.49 -3.39
C PRO A 125 17.40 6.13 -4.87
N TYR A 126 17.39 4.85 -5.21
CA TYR A 126 17.55 4.39 -6.60
C TYR A 126 16.39 4.83 -7.50
N LEU A 127 15.16 4.84 -6.96
CA LEU A 127 13.99 5.35 -7.69
C LEU A 127 14.09 6.83 -8.00
N ARG A 128 14.63 7.63 -7.07
CA ARG A 128 14.84 9.07 -7.28
C ARG A 128 15.92 9.31 -8.34
N ALA A 129 17.04 8.59 -8.27
CA ALA A 129 18.09 8.68 -9.29
C ALA A 129 17.54 8.30 -10.68
N GLU A 130 16.78 7.20 -10.77
CA GLU A 130 16.17 6.75 -12.02
C GLU A 130 15.19 7.78 -12.62
N ARG A 131 14.40 8.47 -11.78
CA ARG A 131 13.52 9.56 -12.23
C ARG A 131 14.30 10.71 -12.87
N LEU A 132 15.47 11.03 -12.33
CA LEU A 132 16.35 12.05 -12.87
C LEU A 132 16.92 11.60 -14.22
N HIS A 133 17.42 10.36 -14.31
CA HIS A 133 17.95 9.80 -15.57
C HIS A 133 16.92 9.75 -16.69
N ARG A 134 15.67 9.38 -16.36
CA ARG A 134 14.57 9.27 -17.34
C ARG A 134 13.92 10.59 -17.68
N ALA A 135 14.19 11.65 -16.92
CA ALA A 135 13.39 12.87 -16.92
C ALA A 135 11.87 12.60 -16.75
N ASP A 136 11.53 11.57 -15.97
CA ASP A 136 10.15 11.16 -15.69
C ASP A 136 9.89 11.17 -14.18
N PRO A 137 9.31 12.27 -13.65
CA PRO A 137 8.97 12.36 -12.24
C PRO A 137 7.94 11.33 -11.77
N SER A 138 7.16 10.76 -12.69
CA SER A 138 6.07 9.83 -12.38
C SER A 138 6.52 8.37 -12.22
N TYR A 139 7.78 8.07 -12.56
CA TYR A 139 8.32 6.72 -12.47
C TYR A 139 8.20 6.16 -11.03
N ASN A 140 7.42 5.10 -10.88
CA ASN A 140 7.06 4.49 -9.58
C ASN A 140 6.44 5.46 -8.56
N ALA A 141 5.77 6.53 -9.01
CA ALA A 141 5.11 7.49 -8.11
C ALA A 141 3.98 6.86 -7.28
N PHE A 142 3.33 5.79 -7.75
CA PHE A 142 2.29 5.13 -6.98
C PHE A 142 2.85 4.31 -5.81
N PHE A 143 4.10 3.82 -5.91
CA PHE A 143 4.77 3.20 -4.77
C PHE A 143 5.07 4.24 -3.68
N GLU A 144 5.55 5.42 -4.08
CA GLU A 144 5.75 6.55 -3.15
C GLU A 144 4.46 6.97 -2.47
N HIS A 145 3.39 7.12 -3.25
CA HIS A 145 2.06 7.39 -2.74
C HIS A 145 1.63 6.32 -1.72
N LEU A 146 1.76 5.04 -2.06
CA LEU A 146 1.42 3.94 -1.16
C LEU A 146 2.23 3.97 0.15
N ALA A 147 3.52 4.26 0.08
CA ALA A 147 4.37 4.39 1.25
C ALA A 147 3.91 5.56 2.13
N ALA A 148 3.64 6.72 1.54
CA ALA A 148 3.12 7.89 2.26
C ALA A 148 1.78 7.58 2.96
N ARG A 149 0.89 6.85 2.28
CA ARG A 149 -0.39 6.38 2.85
C ARG A 149 -0.20 5.44 4.04
N CYS A 150 0.80 4.55 4.00
CA CYS A 150 1.13 3.66 5.11
C CYS A 150 1.71 4.39 6.33
N ILE A 151 2.40 5.52 6.14
CA ILE A 151 2.93 6.36 7.24
C ILE A 151 1.80 7.15 7.92
N ALA A 152 0.90 7.72 7.14
CA ALA A 152 -0.10 8.68 7.62
C ALA A 152 -1.19 8.07 8.54
N LEU A 153 -1.35 6.75 8.52
CA LEU A 153 -2.41 6.06 9.24
C LEU A 153 -1.80 4.85 9.96
N PRO A 154 -1.87 4.70 11.29
CA PRO A 154 -1.47 3.46 11.95
C PRO A 154 -2.35 2.28 11.49
N PRO A 155 -1.87 1.02 11.62
CA PRO A 155 -2.69 -0.15 11.33
C PRO A 155 -3.88 -0.20 12.30
N THR A 156 -5.05 0.22 11.82
CA THR A 156 -6.36 0.25 12.49
C THR A 156 -6.47 1.13 13.74
N THR A 157 -7.40 2.10 13.71
CA THR A 157 -7.86 2.90 14.87
C THR A 157 -8.47 2.05 16.00
N ASP A 158 -8.73 0.76 15.78
CA ASP A 158 -9.39 -0.14 16.73
C ASP A 158 -8.46 -1.25 17.28
N LEU A 159 -7.20 -1.34 16.83
CA LEU A 159 -6.19 -2.18 17.50
C LEU A 159 -5.61 -1.52 18.76
N ASP A 160 -5.88 -0.23 18.99
CA ASP A 160 -5.62 0.42 20.28
C ASP A 160 -6.54 -0.13 21.39
N ARG A 161 -7.55 -0.94 21.04
CA ARG A 161 -8.34 -1.76 21.97
C ARG A 161 -7.79 -3.18 22.09
N VAL A 162 -6.48 -3.31 22.26
CA VAL A 162 -5.94 -4.50 22.92
C VAL A 162 -6.56 -4.52 24.32
N PRO A 163 -7.40 -5.51 24.68
CA PRO A 163 -7.94 -5.54 26.03
C PRO A 163 -6.78 -5.77 27.02
N ASP A 164 -6.84 -5.14 28.19
CA ASP A 164 -5.74 -5.10 29.17
C ASP A 164 -5.28 -6.49 29.64
N ASP A 165 -6.05 -7.54 29.35
CA ASP A 165 -5.78 -8.95 29.66
C ASP A 165 -5.05 -9.70 28.52
N TRP A 166 -4.80 -9.06 27.36
CA TRP A 166 -4.13 -9.70 26.24
C TRP A 166 -2.60 -9.69 26.43
N THR A 167 -2.07 -10.77 26.97
CA THR A 167 -0.64 -10.94 27.29
C THR A 167 0.16 -11.57 26.14
N PHE A 168 0.24 -10.91 24.98
CA PHE A 168 1.29 -11.24 23.99
C PHE A 168 2.34 -10.12 24.01
N ASP A 169 3.54 -10.44 24.50
CA ASP A 169 4.69 -9.54 24.47
C ASP A 169 5.16 -9.35 23.02
N VAL A 170 4.69 -8.27 22.38
CA VAL A 170 5.07 -7.86 21.01
C VAL A 170 6.36 -7.02 20.97
N THR A 171 6.98 -6.77 22.13
CA THR A 171 8.24 -6.03 22.27
C THR A 171 9.41 -6.58 21.43
N PRO A 172 9.55 -7.88 21.10
CA PRO A 172 10.67 -8.33 20.26
C PRO A 172 10.56 -7.89 18.78
N TYR A 173 9.38 -7.45 18.30
CA TYR A 173 9.18 -7.03 16.91
C TYR A 173 9.08 -5.51 16.71
N VAL A 174 8.86 -4.76 17.79
CA VAL A 174 8.98 -3.30 17.81
C VAL A 174 10.40 -2.97 18.24
N ARG A 175 11.31 -2.75 17.29
CA ARG A 175 12.60 -2.13 17.62
C ARG A 175 12.26 -0.79 18.29
N PRO A 176 12.58 -0.58 19.58
CA PRO A 176 12.27 0.70 20.21
C PRO A 176 13.04 1.78 19.43
N SER A 177 12.32 2.78 18.94
CA SER A 177 12.96 4.02 18.51
C SER A 177 13.80 4.48 19.70
N ARG A 178 15.13 4.50 19.54
CA ARG A 178 16.03 5.05 20.58
C ARG A 178 15.46 6.39 20.98
N ARG A 179 15.06 6.54 22.26
CA ARG A 179 14.65 7.83 22.78
C ARG A 179 15.86 8.76 22.65
N PRO A 180 15.67 10.04 22.28
CA PRO A 180 16.76 11.02 22.23
C PRO A 180 17.55 11.17 23.55
N SER A 181 17.00 10.67 24.66
CA SER A 181 17.61 10.66 25.99
C SER A 181 18.78 9.69 26.17
N ASP A 182 19.00 8.75 25.25
CA ASP A 182 20.01 7.69 25.42
C ASP A 182 21.33 8.00 24.69
N ARG A 183 21.57 9.26 24.31
CA ARG A 183 22.93 9.69 23.91
C ARG A 183 23.79 9.78 25.16
N PRO A 184 24.92 9.03 25.27
CA PRO A 184 25.91 9.36 26.27
C PRO A 184 26.38 10.80 26.02
N ALA A 185 26.48 11.59 27.09
CA ALA A 185 27.11 12.90 27.04
C ALA A 185 28.51 12.71 26.43
N ALA A 186 28.75 13.37 25.30
CA ALA A 186 30.07 13.39 24.69
C ALA A 186 31.07 13.94 25.73
N GLN A 187 32.06 13.12 26.06
CA GLN A 187 33.32 13.58 26.66
C GLN A 187 34.23 14.06 25.53
#